data_AF-A0A3D4QYK6-F1
#
_entry.id   AF-A0A3D4QYK6-F1
#
_cell.length_a   1.000
_cell.length_b   1.000
_cell.length_c   1.000
_cell.angle_alpha   90.00
_cell.angle_beta   90.00
_cell.angle_gamma   90.00
#
_symmetry.space_group_name_H-M   'P 1'
#
loop_
_entity.id
_entity.type
_entity.pdbx_description
1 polymer ?
#
loop_
_entity_poly.entity_id
_entity_poly.type
_entity_poly.pdbx_seq_one_letter_code
_entity_poly.pdbx_strand_id
1 'polypeptide(L)' 'MEFNTQDMKNMSQIAGRMQGKSEDQIISELAEMIRTGQSGLTIEKAEQMFQTIMPMLTQEQKAKINKLLAELR' A
#
# COMPACT_ATOMS: atom_id res chain seq x y z
N MET A 1 -6.89 -5.74 21.58
CA MET A 1 -6.16 -5.65 20.30
C MET A 1 -4.94 -6.55 20.43
N GLU A 2 -5.03 -7.79 19.99
CA GLU A 2 -3.85 -8.65 19.89
C GLU A 2 -3.10 -8.23 18.62
N PHE A 3 -2.18 -7.27 18.75
CA PHE A 3 -1.15 -7.09 17.75
C PHE A 3 -0.30 -8.35 17.76
N ASN A 4 -0.53 -9.24 16.82
CA ASN A 4 0.25 -10.46 16.69
C ASN A 4 1.70 -10.05 16.35
N THR A 5 2.69 -10.75 16.93
CA THR A 5 4.11 -10.53 16.63
C THR A 5 4.42 -10.65 15.13
N GLN A 6 3.60 -11.40 14.40
CA GLN A 6 3.63 -11.49 12.94
C GLN A 6 3.27 -10.16 12.26
N ASP A 7 2.25 -9.45 12.76
CA ASP A 7 1.82 -8.16 12.20
C ASP A 7 2.87 -7.08 12.43
N MET A 8 3.52 -7.08 13.61
CA MET A 8 4.64 -6.19 13.90
C MET A 8 5.84 -6.46 12.98
N LYS A 9 6.11 -7.72 12.65
CA LYS A 9 7.22 -8.10 11.75
C LYS A 9 6.94 -7.69 10.31
N ASN A 10 5.71 -7.85 9.85
CA ASN A 10 5.31 -7.38 8.52
C ASN A 10 5.39 -5.85 8.43
N MET A 11 4.93 -5.15 9.47
CA MET A 11 4.97 -3.69 9.51
C MET A 11 6.39 -3.14 9.59
N SER A 12 7.30 -3.78 10.34
CA SER A 12 8.70 -3.37 10.40
C SER A 12 9.45 -3.65 9.09
N GLN A 13 9.12 -4.73 8.38
CA GLN A 13 9.65 -5.01 7.04
C GLN A 13 9.18 -3.98 6.02
N ILE A 14 7.89 -3.60 6.05
CA ILE A 14 7.35 -2.56 5.17
C ILE A 14 8.01 -1.21 5.49
N ALA A 15 8.09 -0.83 6.77
CA ALA A 15 8.73 0.42 7.19
C ALA A 15 10.23 0.47 6.82
N GLY A 16 10.96 -0.63 7.01
CA GLY A 16 12.36 -0.74 6.62
C GLY A 16 12.56 -0.66 5.10
N ARG A 17 11.61 -1.20 4.32
CA ARG A 17 11.62 -1.03 2.85
C ARG A 17 11.25 0.38 2.42
N MET A 18 10.48 1.13 3.21
CA MET A 18 10.12 2.52 2.90
C MET A 18 11.23 3.52 3.26
N GLN A 19 12.17 3.16 4.13
CA GLN A 19 13.22 4.05 4.58
C GLN A 19 14.27 4.30 3.48
N GLY A 20 14.37 5.54 3.01
CA GLY A 20 15.36 5.97 2.00
C GLY A 20 14.94 5.76 0.54
N LYS A 21 13.70 5.29 0.27
CA LYS A 21 13.15 5.15 -1.08
C LYS A 21 12.35 6.36 -1.49
N SER A 22 12.38 6.68 -2.78
CA SER A 22 11.51 7.72 -3.33
C SER A 22 10.06 7.26 -3.31
N GLU A 23 9.13 8.21 -3.35
CA GLU A 23 7.69 7.94 -3.44
C GLU A 23 7.37 6.99 -4.60
N ASP A 24 7.98 7.19 -5.76
CA ASP A 24 7.77 6.35 -6.94
C ASP A 24 8.28 4.90 -6.73
N GLN A 25 9.38 4.71 -6.00
CA GLN A 25 9.85 3.36 -5.64
C GLN A 25 8.89 2.66 -4.67
N ILE A 26 8.33 3.40 -3.71
CA ILE A 26 7.35 2.85 -2.77
C ILE A 26 6.06 2.48 -3.50
N ILE A 27 5.59 3.34 -4.41
CA ILE A 27 4.41 3.06 -5.24
C ILE A 27 4.65 1.79 -6.09
N SER A 28 5.80 1.68 -6.75
CA SER A 28 6.11 0.53 -7.58
C SER A 28 6.18 -0.79 -6.79
N GLU A 29 6.77 -0.78 -5.59
CA GLU A 29 6.82 -1.96 -4.72
C GLU A 29 5.45 -2.33 -4.16
N LEU A 30 4.63 -1.34 -3.78
CA LEU A 30 3.24 -1.58 -3.39
C LEU A 30 2.44 -2.16 -4.56
N ALA A 31 2.64 -1.65 -5.77
CA ALA A 31 2.00 -2.16 -6.97
C ALA A 31 2.38 -3.63 -7.23
N GLU A 32 3.66 -3.97 -7.12
CA GLU A 32 4.15 -5.35 -7.27
C GLU A 32 3.58 -6.28 -6.21
N MET A 33 3.55 -5.88 -4.93
CA MET A 33 2.94 -6.68 -3.86
C MET A 33 1.46 -6.94 -4.11
N ILE A 34 0.72 -5.93 -4.56
CA ILE A 34 -0.71 -6.04 -4.87
C ILE A 34 -0.94 -6.93 -6.11
N ARG A 35 -0.13 -6.79 -7.16
CA ARG A 35 -0.22 -7.63 -8.39
C ARG A 35 0.10 -9.10 -8.10
N THR A 36 1.09 -9.36 -7.26
CA THR A 36 1.52 -10.72 -6.90
C THR A 36 0.61 -11.37 -5.85
N GLY A 37 -0.35 -10.62 -5.29
CA GLY A 37 -1.22 -11.10 -4.21
C GLY A 37 -0.45 -11.35 -2.91
N GLN A 38 0.74 -10.76 -2.76
CA GLN A 38 1.58 -10.95 -1.59
C GLN A 38 0.83 -10.47 -0.35
N SER A 39 0.84 -11.29 0.70
CA SER A 39 0.07 -11.04 1.95
C SER A 39 -1.46 -11.01 1.78
N GLY A 40 -2.01 -11.58 0.70
CA GLY A 40 -3.46 -11.65 0.47
C GLY A 40 -4.09 -10.32 0.07
N LEU A 41 -3.27 -9.39 -0.41
CA LEU A 41 -3.67 -8.09 -0.94
C LEU A 41 -3.79 -8.20 -2.46
N THR A 42 -5.01 -8.39 -2.97
CA THR A 42 -5.28 -8.38 -4.41
C THR A 42 -5.59 -6.97 -4.90
N ILE A 43 -5.55 -6.76 -6.22
CA ILE A 43 -5.92 -5.47 -6.85
C ILE A 43 -7.32 -5.03 -6.40
N GLU A 44 -8.32 -5.90 -6.50
CA GLU A 44 -9.69 -5.59 -6.05
C GLU A 44 -9.75 -5.19 -4.58
N LYS A 45 -9.02 -5.89 -3.70
CA LYS A 45 -9.03 -5.60 -2.28
C LYS A 45 -8.36 -4.27 -1.97
N ALA A 46 -7.26 -3.96 -2.66
CA ALA A 46 -6.61 -2.66 -2.57
C ALA A 46 -7.53 -1.52 -3.05
N GLU A 47 -8.22 -1.70 -4.18
CA GLU A 47 -9.19 -0.73 -4.70
C GLU A 47 -10.33 -0.47 -3.71
N GLN A 48 -10.94 -1.52 -3.13
CA GLN A 48 -11.99 -1.39 -2.13
C GLN A 48 -11.52 -0.66 -0.86
N MET A 49 -10.32 -0.98 -0.39
CA MET A 49 -9.73 -0.28 0.76
C MET A 49 -9.50 1.20 0.45
N PHE A 50 -8.92 1.50 -0.72
CA PHE A 50 -8.66 2.87 -1.15
C PHE A 50 -9.93 3.69 -1.33
N GLN A 51 -11.00 3.13 -1.90
CA GLN A 51 -12.31 3.80 -1.99
C GLN A 51 -12.88 4.16 -0.62
N THR A 52 -12.70 3.28 0.37
CA THR A 52 -13.20 3.49 1.74
C THR A 52 -12.46 4.61 2.46
N ILE A 53 -11.13 4.68 2.31
CA ILE A 53 -10.32 5.70 2.99
C ILE A 53 -10.23 7.02 2.21
N MET A 54 -10.50 7.01 0.90
CA MET A 54 -10.42 8.17 0.01
C MET A 54 -11.02 9.47 0.58
N PRO A 55 -12.23 9.48 1.18
CA PRO A 55 -12.81 10.71 1.74
C PRO A 55 -12.03 11.29 2.93
N MET A 56 -11.23 10.48 3.62
CA MET A 56 -10.44 10.88 4.79
C MET A 56 -9.02 11.34 4.44
N LEU A 57 -8.64 11.25 3.16
CA LEU A 57 -7.30 11.58 2.68
C LEU A 57 -7.18 13.02 2.20
N THR A 58 -5.98 13.58 2.33
CA THR A 58 -5.62 14.86 1.71
C THR A 58 -5.54 14.73 0.19
N GLN A 59 -5.59 15.86 -0.53
CA GLN A 59 -5.45 15.86 -1.99
C GLN A 59 -4.12 15.27 -2.46
N GLU A 60 -3.04 15.51 -1.71
CA GLU A 60 -1.72 14.92 -1.98
C GLU A 60 -1.76 13.39 -1.85
N GLN A 61 -2.35 12.87 -0.77
CA GLN A 61 -2.48 11.43 -0.55
C GLN A 61 -3.37 10.76 -1.61
N LYS A 62 -4.46 11.41 -2.02
CA LYS A 62 -5.31 10.94 -3.12
C LYS A 62 -4.54 10.86 -4.44
N ALA A 63 -3.67 11.85 -4.73
CA ALA A 63 -2.83 11.82 -5.93
C ALA A 63 -1.87 10.62 -5.93
N LYS A 64 -1.27 10.28 -4.78
CA LYS A 64 -0.40 9.11 -4.63
C LYS A 64 -1.16 7.80 -4.83
N ILE A 65 -2.36 7.68 -4.27
CA ILE A 65 -3.22 6.50 -4.48
C ILE A 65 -3.64 6.39 -5.94
N ASN A 66 -4.01 7.49 -6.60
CA ASN A 66 -4.36 7.46 -8.02
C ASN A 66 -3.19 7.02 -8.89
N LYS A 67 -1.96 7.45 -8.58
CA LYS A 67 -0.75 6.94 -9.26
C LYS A 67 -0.60 5.44 -9.05
N LEU A 68 -0.73 4.97 -7.81
CA LEU A 68 -0.66 3.54 -7.49
C LEU A 68 -1.73 2.72 -8.24
N LEU A 69 -2.98 3.18 -8.25
CA LEU A 69 -4.07 2.54 -9.00
C LEU A 69 -3.82 2.54 -10.51
N ALA A 70 -3.23 3.61 -11.04
CA ALA A 70 -2.86 3.69 -12.45
C ALA A 70 -1.75 2.69 -12.80
N GLU A 71 -0.81 2.43 -11.90
CA GLU A 71 0.16 1.35 -12.08
C GLU A 71 -0.49 -0.03 -11.98
N LEU A 72 -1.55 -0.23 -11.20
CA LEU A 72 -2.18 -1.55 -11.04
C LEU A 72 -3.03 -1.99 -12.24
N ARG A 73 -3.39 -1.07 -13.14
CA ARG A 73 -4.11 -1.35 -14.39
C ARG A 73 -3.17 -1.77 -15.52
#